data_AF-A0A0A9XAB6-F1
#
_entry.id   AF-A0A0A9XAB6-F1
#
_cell.length_a   1.000
_cell.length_b   1.000
_cell.length_c   1.000
_cell.angle_alpha   90.00
_cell.angle_beta   90.00
_cell.angle_gamma   90.00
#
_symmetry.space_group_name_H-M   'P 1'
#
loop_
_entity.id
_entity.type
_entity.pdbx_description
1 polymer ?
#
loop_
_entity_poly.entity_id
_entity_poly.type
_entity_poly.pdbx_seq_one_letter_code
_entity_poly.pdbx_strand_id
1 'polypeptide(L)'
;ATELFLICAILALCTGRIYDPCELAREIRMFYDTYISNDQIPLVICMAGYRHYNTSHQLVHRNGVVDYGIFGLNDSCMPARSLTDDFLFSDMSCLHHVFDSPDLIALYRRLCTHGLVNPVVCHASRYTATLLIPIHEHILDTTKGEEPMLSKELQR
;
A
#
# COMPACT_ATOMS: atom_id res chain seq x y z
N ALA A 1 34.13 30.79 -11.04
CA ALA A 1 33.48 29.54 -11.49
C ALA A 1 33.12 28.68 -10.27
N THR A 2 32.23 29.19 -9.42
CA THR A 2 31.87 28.58 -8.12
C THR A 2 30.36 28.47 -7.90
N GLU A 3 29.57 28.79 -8.92
CA GLU A 3 28.09 28.83 -8.85
C GLU A 3 27.43 27.62 -9.53
N LEU A 4 28.21 26.61 -9.94
CA LEU A 4 27.67 25.44 -10.67
C LEU A 4 27.61 24.14 -9.86
N PHE A 5 28.17 24.12 -8.64
CA PHE A 5 28.17 22.92 -7.80
C PHE A 5 27.00 22.85 -6.81
N LEU A 6 26.27 23.95 -6.60
CA LEU A 6 25.15 23.97 -5.64
C LEU A 6 23.84 23.35 -6.18
N ILE A 7 23.76 23.11 -7.50
CA ILE A 7 22.57 22.59 -8.16
C ILE A 7 22.56 21.04 -8.16
N CYS A 8 23.70 20.38 -8.01
CA CYS A 8 23.74 18.91 -7.84
C CYS A 8 23.37 18.45 -6.42
N ALA A 9 23.22 19.38 -5.47
CA ALA A 9 22.65 19.12 -4.14
C ALA A 9 21.13 19.38 -4.10
N ILE A 10 20.48 19.46 -5.27
CA ILE A 10 19.04 19.23 -5.37
C ILE A 10 18.83 17.75 -5.04
N LEU A 11 18.63 17.50 -3.76
CA LEU A 11 17.49 16.70 -3.32
C LEU A 11 17.42 15.34 -4.03
N ALA A 12 18.18 14.36 -3.52
CA ALA A 12 17.60 13.03 -3.37
C ALA A 12 16.44 13.16 -2.36
N LEU A 13 15.38 13.86 -2.76
CA LEU A 13 14.07 13.71 -2.15
C LEU A 13 13.77 12.24 -2.31
N CYS A 14 13.58 11.53 -1.20
CA CYS A 14 12.85 10.27 -1.21
C CYS A 14 11.47 10.59 -1.81
N THR A 15 11.33 10.40 -3.12
CA THR A 15 10.14 10.77 -3.87
C THR A 15 9.28 9.54 -4.02
N GLY A 16 8.39 9.30 -3.05
CA GLY A 16 7.49 8.15 -3.10
C GLY A 16 6.93 7.89 -4.49
N ARG A 17 6.94 6.61 -4.89
CA ARG A 17 6.47 6.15 -6.19
C ARG A 17 4.97 5.89 -6.13
N ILE A 18 4.24 6.39 -7.12
CA ILE A 18 2.85 6.02 -7.34
C ILE A 18 2.82 4.92 -8.40
N TYR A 19 2.30 3.76 -8.05
CA TYR A 19 2.23 2.60 -8.93
C TYR A 19 0.91 2.51 -9.70
N ASP A 20 0.98 2.03 -10.95
CA ASP A 20 -0.19 1.41 -11.58
C ASP A 20 -0.48 0.04 -10.92
N PRO A 21 -1.76 -0.34 -10.69
CA PRO A 21 -2.08 -1.59 -10.01
C PRO A 21 -1.55 -2.85 -10.71
N CYS A 22 -1.61 -2.89 -12.06
CA CYS A 22 -1.10 -4.01 -12.84
C CYS A 22 0.43 -4.05 -12.81
N GLU A 23 1.09 -2.89 -12.83
CA GLU A 23 2.53 -2.78 -12.65
C GLU A 23 2.98 -3.30 -11.28
N LEU A 24 2.33 -2.87 -10.20
CA LEU A 24 2.64 -3.30 -8.84
C LEU A 24 2.48 -4.82 -8.69
N ALA A 25 1.37 -5.37 -9.19
CA ALA A 25 1.12 -6.81 -9.14
C ALA A 25 2.20 -7.61 -9.89
N ARG A 26 2.68 -7.06 -11.00
CA ARG A 26 3.77 -7.65 -11.79
C ARG A 26 5.09 -7.63 -11.03
N GLU A 27 5.44 -6.49 -10.43
CA GLU A 27 6.67 -6.32 -9.66
C GLU A 27 6.72 -7.26 -8.45
N ILE A 28 5.64 -7.31 -7.65
CA ILE A 28 5.47 -8.24 -6.51
C ILE A 28 5.68 -9.68 -6.96
N ARG A 29 4.99 -10.10 -8.03
CA ARG A 29 5.08 -11.47 -8.54
C ARG A 29 6.48 -11.85 -9.03
N MET A 30 7.23 -10.90 -9.61
CA MET A 30 8.54 -11.19 -10.21
C MET A 30 9.69 -11.16 -9.21
N PHE A 31 9.60 -10.33 -8.17
CA PHE A 31 10.74 -10.05 -7.29
C PHE A 31 10.51 -10.36 -5.82
N TYR A 32 9.27 -10.63 -5.41
CA TYR A 32 8.90 -10.77 -3.99
C TYR A 32 8.04 -12.02 -3.72
N ASP A 33 8.17 -13.05 -4.55
CA ASP A 33 7.49 -14.34 -4.41
C ASP A 33 7.92 -15.12 -3.16
N THR A 34 9.05 -14.77 -2.56
CA THR A 34 9.51 -15.29 -1.26
C THR A 34 8.79 -14.67 -0.06
N TYR A 35 8.20 -13.49 -0.20
CA TYR A 35 7.53 -12.76 0.89
C TYR A 35 6.02 -12.97 0.88
N ILE A 36 5.42 -13.06 -0.30
CA ILE A 36 3.97 -13.16 -0.50
C ILE A 36 3.65 -14.21 -1.55
N SER A 37 2.67 -15.05 -1.26
CA SER A 37 2.21 -16.07 -2.21
C SER A 37 1.33 -15.47 -3.30
N ASN A 38 1.27 -16.14 -4.47
CA ASN A 38 0.55 -15.63 -5.63
C ASN A 38 -0.95 -15.40 -5.40
N ASP A 39 -1.57 -16.16 -4.50
CA ASP A 39 -2.97 -16.06 -4.10
C ASP A 39 -3.26 -14.86 -3.18
N GLN A 40 -2.24 -14.34 -2.50
CA GLN A 40 -2.34 -13.16 -1.64
C GLN A 40 -2.22 -11.84 -2.42
N ILE A 41 -1.63 -11.86 -3.63
CA ILE A 41 -1.41 -10.66 -4.45
C ILE A 41 -2.68 -9.81 -4.62
N PRO A 42 -3.87 -10.35 -4.96
CA PRO A 42 -5.07 -9.52 -5.10
C PRO A 42 -5.42 -8.74 -3.82
N LEU A 43 -5.20 -9.34 -2.63
CA LEU A 43 -5.43 -8.66 -1.35
C LEU A 43 -4.40 -7.56 -1.12
N VAL A 44 -3.12 -7.84 -1.37
CA VAL A 44 -2.03 -6.87 -1.21
C VAL A 44 -2.20 -5.66 -2.15
N ILE A 45 -2.64 -5.88 -3.39
CA ILE A 45 -2.99 -4.79 -4.31
C ILE A 45 -4.19 -4.00 -3.83
N CYS A 46 -5.21 -4.66 -3.27
CA CYS A 46 -6.35 -3.96 -2.70
C CYS A 46 -5.94 -3.08 -1.50
N MET A 47 -5.07 -3.58 -0.62
CA MET A 47 -4.49 -2.80 0.48
C MET A 47 -3.80 -1.54 -0.05
N ALA A 48 -2.98 -1.69 -1.11
CA ALA A 48 -2.32 -0.57 -1.77
C ALA A 48 -3.28 0.47 -2.34
N GLY A 49 -4.46 0.05 -2.81
CA GLY A 49 -5.48 0.97 -3.28
C GLY A 49 -6.01 1.91 -2.19
N TYR A 50 -6.10 1.45 -0.94
CA TYR A 50 -6.45 2.33 0.19
C TYR A 50 -5.32 3.26 0.66
N ARG A 51 -4.19 3.22 -0.04
CA ARG A 51 -2.99 4.05 0.15
C ARG A 51 -2.60 4.76 -1.16
N HIS A 52 -3.55 4.88 -2.09
CA HIS A 52 -3.39 5.53 -3.41
C HIS A 52 -2.24 4.96 -4.24
N TYR A 53 -1.87 3.70 -4.01
CA TYR A 53 -0.71 3.06 -4.62
C TYR A 53 0.59 3.86 -4.45
N ASN A 54 0.68 4.70 -3.42
CA ASN A 54 1.76 5.65 -3.21
C ASN A 54 2.70 5.16 -2.10
N THR A 55 3.97 4.90 -2.43
CA THR A 55 4.96 4.44 -1.45
C THR A 55 5.30 5.47 -0.40
N SER A 56 5.03 6.76 -0.57
CA SER A 56 5.21 7.76 0.51
C SER A 56 3.92 8.08 1.27
N HIS A 57 2.84 7.30 1.09
CA HIS A 57 1.58 7.58 1.79
C HIS A 57 1.76 7.52 3.30
N GLN A 58 1.06 8.39 4.02
CA GLN A 58 1.01 8.38 5.48
C GLN A 58 -0.42 8.57 5.95
N LEU A 59 -0.90 7.63 6.77
CA LEU A 59 -2.17 7.77 7.47
C LEU A 59 -1.91 8.03 8.95
N VAL A 60 -2.23 9.24 9.40
CA VAL A 60 -2.18 9.61 10.81
C VAL A 60 -3.53 9.31 11.47
N HIS A 61 -3.57 8.32 12.36
CA HIS A 61 -4.72 7.95 13.16
C HIS A 61 -5.05 9.00 14.23
N ARG A 62 -6.23 8.92 14.85
CA ARG A 62 -6.64 9.90 15.86
C ARG A 62 -5.78 9.87 17.13
N ASN A 63 -5.28 8.69 17.47
CA ASN A 63 -4.37 8.48 18.59
C ASN A 63 -2.93 8.93 18.29
N GLY A 64 -2.66 9.45 17.08
CA GLY A 64 -1.33 9.91 16.65
C GLY A 64 -0.42 8.81 16.11
N VAL A 65 -0.85 7.54 16.10
CA VAL A 65 -0.14 6.46 15.41
C VAL A 65 -0.16 6.74 13.90
N VAL A 66 0.93 6.40 13.22
CA VAL A 66 1.08 6.61 11.78
C VAL A 66 1.30 5.27 11.08
N ASP A 67 0.48 4.99 10.09
CA ASP A 67 0.73 3.95 9.10
C ASP A 67 1.49 4.55 7.92
N TYR A 68 2.55 3.88 7.50
CA TYR A 68 3.48 4.33 6.46
C TYR A 68 3.39 3.46 5.22
N GLY A 69 3.63 4.09 4.08
CA GLY A 69 3.91 3.40 2.84
C GLY A 69 2.70 2.85 2.13
N ILE A 70 2.99 2.18 1.04
CA ILE A 70 1.99 1.67 0.11
C ILE A 70 1.10 0.59 0.74
N PHE A 71 1.52 -0.08 1.81
CA PHE A 71 0.71 -1.11 2.49
C PHE A 71 0.17 -0.68 3.86
N GLY A 72 0.44 0.55 4.32
CA GLY A 72 0.02 1.04 5.63
C GLY A 72 0.66 0.25 6.78
N LEU A 73 1.99 0.29 6.86
CA LEU A 73 2.82 -0.45 7.79
C LEU A 73 3.23 0.42 8.98
N ASN A 74 3.44 -0.19 10.14
CA ASN A 74 3.90 0.50 11.34
C ASN A 74 5.44 0.50 11.42
N ASP A 75 6.03 1.56 11.96
CA ASP A 75 7.49 1.74 12.06
C ASP A 75 8.18 0.84 13.10
N SER A 76 7.44 -0.05 13.76
CA SER A 76 7.97 -1.09 14.65
C SER A 76 8.76 -2.19 13.94
N CYS A 77 8.48 -2.46 12.65
CA CYS A 77 9.21 -3.48 11.88
C CYS A 77 10.46 -2.92 11.17
N MET A 78 10.35 -1.71 10.64
CA MET A 78 11.36 -1.01 9.85
C MET A 78 11.21 0.50 10.07
N PRO A 79 12.30 1.28 9.99
CA PRO A 79 12.21 2.73 10.12
C PRO A 79 11.25 3.35 9.09
N ALA A 80 10.44 4.33 9.48
CA ALA A 80 9.48 5.01 8.61
C ALA A 80 10.06 5.46 7.26
N ARG A 81 11.31 5.95 7.23
CA ARG A 81 12.00 6.35 5.98
C ARG A 81 12.17 5.20 4.98
N SER A 82 12.32 3.98 5.47
CA SER A 82 12.49 2.77 4.66
C SER A 82 11.16 2.22 4.18
N LEU A 83 10.05 2.58 4.84
CA LEU A 83 8.68 2.27 4.44
C LEU A 83 8.05 3.38 3.60
N THR A 84 8.78 4.48 3.36
CA THR A 84 8.31 5.64 2.59
C THR A 84 9.23 6.03 1.45
N ASP A 85 10.20 5.16 1.13
CA ASP A 85 11.06 5.32 -0.02
C ASP A 85 10.41 4.72 -1.28
N ASP A 86 11.15 4.72 -2.38
CA ASP A 86 10.63 4.36 -3.70
C ASP A 86 10.74 2.84 -3.95
N PHE A 87 11.24 2.06 -2.98
CA PHE A 87 11.57 0.64 -3.08
C PHE A 87 10.69 -0.22 -2.18
N LEU A 88 10.09 -1.26 -2.74
CA LEU A 88 9.19 -2.16 -1.99
C LEU A 88 9.90 -3.18 -1.09
N PHE A 89 11.23 -3.22 -1.04
CA PHE A 89 11.93 -4.30 -0.33
C PHE A 89 11.62 -4.31 1.17
N SER A 90 11.71 -3.15 1.81
CA SER A 90 11.41 -3.01 3.23
C SER A 90 9.93 -3.29 3.50
N ASP A 91 9.05 -2.72 2.67
CA ASP A 91 7.59 -2.91 2.74
C ASP A 91 7.21 -4.39 2.68
N MET A 92 7.70 -5.10 1.66
CA MET A 92 7.43 -6.53 1.46
C MET A 92 8.00 -7.38 2.59
N SER A 93 9.18 -7.02 3.12
CA SER A 93 9.77 -7.73 4.26
C SER A 93 8.97 -7.55 5.55
N CYS A 94 8.25 -6.44 5.71
CA CYS A 94 7.44 -6.13 6.88
C CYS A 94 5.97 -6.57 6.73
N LEU A 95 5.52 -6.84 5.52
CA LEU A 95 4.11 -7.10 5.21
C LEU A 95 3.50 -8.26 6.00
N HIS A 96 4.30 -9.23 6.46
CA HIS A 96 3.83 -10.30 7.34
C HIS A 96 3.18 -9.78 8.63
N HIS A 97 3.59 -8.62 9.16
CA HIS A 97 2.94 -8.00 10.33
C HIS A 97 1.44 -7.74 10.13
N VAL A 98 1.01 -7.46 8.89
CA VAL A 98 -0.42 -7.30 8.57
C VAL A 98 -1.11 -8.66 8.59
N PHE A 99 -0.49 -9.67 7.98
CA PHE A 99 -1.05 -11.02 7.88
C PHE A 99 -1.09 -11.76 9.23
N ASP A 100 -0.13 -11.49 10.11
CA ASP A 100 -0.02 -12.07 11.45
C ASP A 100 -0.95 -11.37 12.46
N SER A 101 -1.43 -10.15 12.15
CA SER A 101 -2.36 -9.39 12.99
C SER A 101 -3.81 -9.76 12.66
N PRO A 102 -4.56 -10.43 13.57
CA PRO A 102 -5.94 -10.84 13.31
C PRO A 102 -6.88 -9.68 12.99
N ASP A 103 -6.69 -8.54 13.66
CA ASP A 103 -7.54 -7.36 13.50
C ASP A 103 -7.27 -6.66 12.17
N LEU A 104 -6.00 -6.47 11.79
CA LEU A 104 -5.64 -5.83 10.53
C LEU A 104 -6.05 -6.70 9.33
N ILE A 105 -5.78 -8.00 9.38
CA ILE A 105 -6.16 -8.89 8.28
C ILE A 105 -7.70 -9.01 8.16
N ALA A 106 -8.43 -9.00 9.27
CA ALA A 106 -9.89 -9.00 9.24
C ALA A 106 -10.44 -7.71 8.63
N LEU A 107 -9.88 -6.56 8.98
CA LEU A 107 -10.22 -5.26 8.39
C LEU A 107 -10.03 -5.28 6.87
N TYR A 108 -8.83 -5.63 6.39
CA TYR A 108 -8.57 -5.63 4.94
C TYR A 108 -9.36 -6.70 4.20
N ARG A 109 -9.57 -7.89 4.77
CA ARG A 109 -10.47 -8.89 4.15
C ARG A 109 -11.88 -8.35 3.99
N ARG A 110 -12.41 -7.63 4.98
CA ARG A 110 -13.74 -6.98 4.89
C ARG A 110 -13.74 -5.91 3.81
N LEU A 111 -12.75 -5.02 3.80
CA LEU A 111 -12.64 -3.92 2.84
C LEU A 111 -12.37 -4.38 1.40
N CYS A 112 -11.75 -5.53 1.24
CA CYS A 112 -11.41 -6.13 -0.06
C CYS A 112 -12.39 -7.24 -0.46
N THR A 113 -13.57 -7.30 0.17
CA THR A 113 -14.65 -8.22 -0.20
C THR A 113 -15.43 -7.69 -1.40
N HIS A 114 -16.02 -8.62 -2.14
CA HIS A 114 -16.93 -8.33 -3.25
C HIS A 114 -18.01 -7.30 -2.87
N GLY A 115 -18.20 -6.29 -3.71
CA GLY A 115 -19.12 -5.16 -3.48
C GLY A 115 -18.46 -3.89 -2.96
N LEU A 116 -17.23 -3.98 -2.43
CA LEU A 116 -16.41 -2.82 -2.05
C LEU A 116 -15.20 -2.60 -2.98
N VAL A 117 -15.05 -3.48 -3.96
CA VAL A 117 -13.95 -3.49 -4.93
C VAL A 117 -14.47 -3.74 -6.34
N ASN A 118 -13.75 -3.19 -7.33
CA ASN A 118 -13.91 -3.49 -8.74
C ASN A 118 -12.85 -4.52 -9.17
N PRO A 119 -13.24 -5.62 -9.84
CA PRO A 119 -12.28 -6.54 -10.42
C PRO A 119 -11.62 -5.92 -11.66
N VAL A 120 -10.29 -5.94 -11.72
CA VAL A 120 -9.53 -5.48 -12.89
C VAL A 120 -8.65 -6.62 -13.40
N VAL A 121 -8.72 -6.90 -14.70
CA VAL A 121 -7.91 -7.94 -15.33
C VAL A 121 -6.63 -7.33 -15.86
N CYS A 122 -5.49 -7.82 -15.37
CA CYS A 122 -4.17 -7.45 -15.85
C CYS A 122 -3.63 -8.53 -16.77
N HIS A 123 -3.25 -8.11 -17.98
CA HIS A 123 -2.62 -8.97 -18.96
C HIS A 123 -1.12 -8.72 -19.00
N ALA A 124 -0.33 -9.75 -18.76
CA ALA A 124 1.11 -9.76 -18.98
C ALA A 124 1.48 -10.91 -19.91
N SER A 125 2.63 -10.83 -20.58
CA SER A 125 3.05 -11.81 -21.58
C SER A 125 3.09 -13.26 -21.09
N ARG A 126 3.16 -13.50 -19.78
CA ARG A 126 3.26 -14.83 -19.17
C ARG A 126 2.19 -15.15 -18.12
N TYR A 127 1.27 -14.23 -17.83
CA TYR A 127 0.19 -14.49 -16.88
C TYR A 127 -0.98 -13.52 -17.08
N THR A 128 -2.17 -13.95 -16.65
CA THR A 128 -3.33 -13.07 -16.45
C THR A 128 -3.69 -13.11 -14.97
N ALA A 129 -3.96 -11.96 -14.37
CA ALA A 129 -4.36 -11.87 -12.97
C ALA A 129 -5.57 -10.95 -12.82
N THR A 130 -6.53 -11.35 -12.00
CA THR A 130 -7.63 -10.48 -11.59
C THR A 130 -7.26 -9.83 -10.26
N LEU A 131 -7.17 -8.51 -10.26
CA LEU A 131 -6.90 -7.68 -9.09
C LEU A 131 -8.20 -7.13 -8.53
N LEU A 132 -8.17 -6.74 -7.25
CA LEU A 132 -9.29 -6.13 -6.55
C LEU A 132 -8.93 -4.67 -6.26
N ILE A 133 -9.63 -3.72 -6.88
CA ILE A 133 -9.36 -2.29 -6.75
C ILE A 133 -10.45 -1.64 -5.90
N PRO A 134 -10.14 -0.95 -4.80
CA PRO A 134 -11.15 -0.31 -3.95
C PRO A 134 -12.08 0.63 -4.72
N ILE A 135 -13.38 0.58 -4.41
CA ILE A 135 -14.37 1.55 -4.92
C ILE A 135 -14.24 2.89 -4.17
N HIS A 136 -14.00 2.82 -2.85
CA HIS A 136 -13.86 3.99 -1.98
C HIS A 136 -12.41 4.13 -1.50
N GLU A 137 -11.50 4.48 -2.41
CA GLU A 137 -10.05 4.55 -2.14
C GLU A 137 -9.67 5.45 -0.95
N HIS A 138 -10.39 6.56 -0.75
CA HIS A 138 -10.12 7.54 0.32
C HIS A 138 -10.78 7.20 1.66
N ILE A 139 -11.48 6.07 1.79
CA ILE A 139 -12.31 5.81 2.97
C ILE A 139 -11.46 5.74 4.26
N LEU A 140 -10.27 5.15 4.19
CA LEU A 140 -9.37 5.08 5.34
C LEU A 140 -8.79 6.45 5.71
N ASP A 141 -8.46 7.30 4.75
CA ASP A 141 -7.93 8.64 5.01
C ASP A 141 -9.00 9.59 5.58
N THR A 142 -10.24 9.44 5.12
CA THR A 142 -11.37 10.25 5.55
C THR A 142 -11.81 9.85 6.96
N THR A 143 -11.79 8.56 7.26
CA THR A 143 -12.24 8.00 8.55
C THR A 143 -11.10 7.83 9.56
N LYS A 144 -9.86 8.07 9.13
CA LYS A 144 -8.62 7.75 9.87
C LYS A 144 -8.49 6.27 10.24
N GLY A 145 -9.14 5.39 9.48
CA GLY A 145 -9.22 3.95 9.77
C GLY A 145 -9.97 3.60 11.06
N GLU A 146 -10.69 4.56 11.64
CA GLU A 146 -11.33 4.39 12.94
C GLU A 146 -12.75 3.83 12.79
N GLU A 147 -13.01 2.70 13.46
CA GLU A 147 -14.38 2.34 13.81
C GLU A 147 -14.89 3.32 14.88
N PRO A 148 -16.11 3.88 14.78
CA PRO A 148 -17.28 3.50 13.96
C PRO A 148 -17.46 4.30 12.66
N MET A 149 -16.55 5.24 12.34
CA MET A 149 -16.70 6.11 11.18
C MET A 149 -16.60 5.34 9.88
N LEU A 150 -15.67 4.37 9.84
CA LEU A 150 -15.52 3.46 8.72
C LEU A 150 -16.82 2.69 8.43
N SER A 151 -17.40 2.06 9.45
CA SER A 151 -18.67 1.35 9.29
C SER A 151 -19.82 2.23 8.82
N LYS A 152 -19.90 3.49 9.28
CA LYS A 152 -20.94 4.42 8.85
C LYS A 152 -20.79 4.80 7.37
N GLU A 153 -19.57 5.02 6.91
CA GLU A 153 -19.33 5.40 5.51
C GLU A 153 -19.56 4.24 4.54
N LEU A 154 -19.23 3.00 4.95
CA LEU A 154 -19.51 1.79 4.16
C LEU A 154 -21.00 1.46 4.00
N GLN A 155 -21.89 2.08 4.79
CA GLN A 155 -23.33 1.88 4.74
C GLN A 155 -24.07 2.94 3.90
N ARG A 156 -23.35 3.94 3.39
CA ARG A 156 -23.90 5.08 2.66
C ARG A 156 -23.97 4.82 1.16
#